data_AF-A0A7W6MX08-F1
#
_entry.id   AF-A0A7W6MX08-F1
#
_cell.length_a   1.000
_cell.length_b   1.000
_cell.length_c   1.000
_cell.angle_alpha   90.00
_cell.angle_beta   90.00
_cell.angle_gamma   90.00
#
_symmetry.space_group_name_H-M   'P 1'
#
loop_
_entity.id
_entity.type
_entity.pdbx_description
1 polymer ?
#
loop_
_entity_poly.entity_id
_entity_poly.type
_entity_poly.pdbx_seq_one_letter_code
_entity_poly.pdbx_strand_id
1 'polypeptide(L)'
;MATKLYYHYKKNQKLRKLPKGCKFNIINFVDVEYSRRVNPIQLKYINNLAAASETAETLLESLQKGKKEGGGGSDQFFQTSAVNFLAACIYFFCNWGKEPYDKDGNMLTAEKVQDKQTKRMIPTGRVFNSAGEEVEPAYWLGKYSDMPHILSFLNESYQTIFEVLETDNEVAPLLGPFQTALKNKAMEQLEGMIGTLRVYTSRLATKESYWIFHKDGDDFDLKVSDPKNPSYLLIANDPEMESIIGALNALILNRLVTRVNTGQGKNIPVSIIVDELPTLYFHKIDRLIGTARSNKVSVALGFQELPQLEADYGKVGMQKIITTVGNVVSGSARSKETLEWLSSDIFGKVVQLKKGVTIDRDKTSINLNENMDSLVPASKISDMPTGWICGQTARDFVQTKTGSGGSMNIQESEEFKTSKFYCKTDFDMKEIKKEEASYVPLPKFYTFKSRDERERILYKNFVQVGEDVKEMIQEIQKYKVK
;
A
#
# COMPACT_ATOMS: atom_id res chain seq x y z
N MET A 1 14.92 -2.51 12.23
CA MET A 1 14.86 -2.90 10.80
C MET A 1 15.41 -1.83 9.84
N ALA A 2 15.00 -0.56 9.96
CA ALA A 2 15.40 0.54 9.07
C ALA A 2 16.93 0.66 8.83
N THR A 3 17.72 0.70 9.91
CA THR A 3 19.19 0.81 9.85
C THR A 3 19.83 -0.36 9.12
N LYS A 4 19.30 -1.58 9.30
CA LYS A 4 19.75 -2.79 8.61
C LYS A 4 19.50 -2.68 7.10
N LEU A 5 18.32 -2.21 6.68
CA LEU A 5 18.02 -1.99 5.26
C LEU A 5 18.97 -0.97 4.63
N TYR A 6 19.22 0.16 5.32
CA TYR A 6 20.15 1.17 4.85
C TYR A 6 21.59 0.66 4.75
N TYR A 7 22.03 -0.14 5.73
CA TYR A 7 23.31 -0.83 5.68
C TYR A 7 23.42 -1.73 4.44
N HIS A 8 22.42 -2.57 4.16
CA HIS A 8 22.44 -3.42 2.97
C HIS A 8 22.41 -2.62 1.66
N TYR A 9 21.68 -1.50 1.61
CA TYR A 9 21.75 -0.57 0.49
C TYR A 9 23.18 -0.05 0.27
N LYS A 10 23.86 0.41 1.33
CA LYS A 10 25.26 0.86 1.26
C LYS A 10 26.24 -0.25 0.89
N LYS A 11 26.04 -1.47 1.41
CA LYS A 11 26.82 -2.66 1.05
C LYS A 11 26.67 -2.97 -0.45
N ASN A 12 25.44 -2.99 -0.96
CA ASN A 12 25.16 -3.23 -2.38
C ASN A 12 25.69 -2.10 -3.27
N GLN A 13 25.67 -0.86 -2.79
CA GLN A 13 26.28 0.29 -3.48
C GLN A 13 27.79 0.09 -3.65
N LYS A 14 28.50 -0.27 -2.57
CA LYS A 14 29.95 -0.57 -2.59
C LYS A 14 30.27 -1.75 -3.50
N LEU A 15 29.43 -2.79 -3.49
CA LEU A 15 29.59 -4.00 -4.31
C LEU A 15 29.12 -3.82 -5.76
N ARG A 16 28.63 -2.64 -6.16
CA ARG A 16 28.08 -2.36 -7.51
C ARG A 16 26.96 -3.32 -7.92
N LYS A 17 26.17 -3.79 -6.95
CA LYS A 17 24.99 -4.66 -7.16
C LYS A 17 23.68 -3.88 -7.29
N LEU A 18 23.73 -2.56 -7.12
CA LEU A 18 22.56 -1.70 -7.29
C LEU A 18 22.34 -1.35 -8.78
N PRO A 19 21.07 -1.22 -9.21
CA PRO A 19 20.76 -0.58 -10.48
C PRO A 19 21.38 0.82 -10.58
N LYS A 20 21.71 1.24 -11.81
CA LYS A 20 22.31 2.56 -12.05
C LYS A 20 21.37 3.66 -11.54
N GLY A 21 21.90 4.62 -10.78
CA GLY A 21 21.14 5.75 -10.25
C GLY A 21 20.20 5.42 -9.08
N CYS A 22 20.30 4.22 -8.49
CA CYS A 22 19.39 3.80 -7.42
C CYS A 22 19.50 4.66 -6.15
N LYS A 23 18.40 5.32 -5.78
CA LYS A 23 18.30 6.19 -4.60
C LYS A 23 17.76 5.44 -3.38
N PHE A 24 18.00 5.98 -2.19
CA PHE A 24 17.41 5.49 -0.93
C PHE A 24 16.49 6.56 -0.36
N ASN A 25 15.21 6.24 -0.24
CA ASN A 25 14.16 7.12 0.23
C ASN A 25 13.49 6.51 1.46
N ILE A 26 13.07 7.37 2.38
CA ILE A 26 12.33 6.99 3.58
C ILE A 26 11.09 7.88 3.63
N ILE A 27 9.95 7.31 4.01
CA ILE A 27 8.77 8.08 4.43
C ILE A 27 8.58 7.82 5.92
N ASN A 28 8.54 8.88 6.73
CA ASN A 28 8.37 8.82 8.17
C ASN A 28 7.55 10.02 8.66
N PHE A 29 6.32 9.77 9.09
CA PHE A 29 5.41 10.81 9.59
C PHE A 29 5.68 11.26 11.02
N VAL A 30 6.53 10.55 11.77
CA VAL A 30 6.89 10.90 13.16
C VAL A 30 8.11 11.82 13.17
N ASP A 31 9.19 11.36 12.52
CA ASP A 31 10.42 12.14 12.40
C ASP A 31 10.61 12.66 10.97
N VAL A 32 9.98 13.80 10.67
CA VAL A 32 9.99 14.44 9.36
C VAL A 32 11.40 14.76 8.82
N GLU A 33 12.42 14.88 9.69
CA GLU A 33 13.83 15.08 9.29
C GLU A 33 14.38 13.89 8.49
N TYR A 34 13.92 12.68 8.81
CA TYR A 34 14.30 11.45 8.14
C TYR A 34 13.32 11.08 7.04
N SER A 35 12.31 11.89 6.76
CA SER A 35 11.36 11.64 5.68
C SER A 35 11.70 12.44 4.44
N ARG A 36 11.57 11.81 3.28
CA ARG A 36 11.33 12.51 2.02
C ARG A 36 9.88 13.01 1.97
N ARG A 37 9.64 14.02 1.16
CA ARG A 37 8.29 14.49 0.83
C ARG A 37 7.84 13.84 -0.48
N VAL A 38 6.56 13.52 -0.59
CA VAL A 38 5.99 12.85 -1.76
C VAL A 38 4.53 13.25 -1.91
N ASN A 39 4.07 13.44 -3.14
CA ASN A 39 2.68 13.77 -3.38
C ASN A 39 1.95 12.63 -4.12
N PRO A 40 1.19 11.77 -3.39
CA PRO A 40 0.49 10.64 -3.99
C PRO A 40 -0.79 11.03 -4.77
N ILE A 41 -1.24 12.28 -4.67
CA ILE A 41 -2.49 12.77 -5.29
C ILE A 41 -2.25 13.41 -6.68
N GLN A 42 -1.01 13.53 -7.13
CA GLN A 42 -0.73 14.15 -8.44
C GLN A 42 -1.39 13.43 -9.62
N LEU A 43 -1.63 14.20 -10.69
CA LEU A 43 -2.15 13.74 -11.99
C LEU A 43 -1.38 12.55 -12.59
N LYS A 44 -0.07 12.43 -12.34
CA LYS A 44 0.74 11.29 -12.80
C LYS A 44 0.29 9.94 -12.20
N TYR A 45 -0.40 9.99 -11.07
CA TYR A 45 -1.00 8.84 -10.39
C TYR A 45 -2.53 8.80 -10.49
N ILE A 46 -3.18 9.96 -10.61
CA ILE A 46 -4.63 10.12 -10.66
C ILE A 46 -5.01 10.83 -11.95
N ASN A 47 -5.02 10.07 -13.05
CA ASN A 47 -5.23 10.62 -14.40
C ASN A 47 -6.70 10.59 -14.86
N ASN A 48 -7.58 9.94 -14.12
CA ASN A 48 -9.00 9.84 -14.43
C ASN A 48 -9.84 9.65 -13.16
N LEU A 49 -11.16 9.74 -13.32
CA LEU A 49 -12.10 9.62 -12.19
C LEU A 49 -12.04 8.24 -11.52
N ALA A 50 -11.82 7.16 -12.28
CA ALA A 50 -11.70 5.81 -11.72
C ALA A 50 -10.49 5.68 -10.78
N ALA A 51 -9.35 6.28 -11.14
CA ALA A 51 -8.17 6.33 -10.29
C ALA A 51 -8.43 7.16 -9.02
N ALA A 52 -9.22 8.24 -9.10
CA ALA A 52 -9.63 9.03 -7.96
C ALA A 52 -10.56 8.23 -7.03
N SER A 53 -11.53 7.49 -7.58
CA SER A 53 -12.41 6.58 -6.84
C SER A 53 -11.65 5.48 -6.13
N GLU A 54 -10.68 4.82 -6.79
CA GLU A 54 -9.83 3.80 -6.15
C GLU A 54 -8.98 4.39 -5.01
N THR A 55 -8.52 5.64 -5.17
CA THR A 55 -7.81 6.38 -4.11
C THR A 55 -8.71 6.61 -2.90
N ALA A 56 -9.92 7.12 -3.14
CA ALA A 56 -10.90 7.40 -2.11
C ALA A 56 -11.33 6.13 -1.37
N GLU A 57 -11.62 5.06 -2.09
CA GLU A 57 -11.96 3.74 -1.56
C GLU A 57 -10.85 3.23 -0.64
N THR A 58 -9.60 3.27 -1.11
CA THR A 58 -8.45 2.82 -0.30
C THR A 58 -8.31 3.61 1.00
N LEU A 59 -8.45 4.94 0.93
CA LEU A 59 -8.30 5.78 2.11
C LEU A 59 -9.42 5.48 3.13
N LEU A 60 -10.67 5.44 2.67
CA LEU A 60 -11.82 5.14 3.53
C LEU A 60 -11.76 3.75 4.15
N GLU A 61 -11.41 2.72 3.38
CA GLU A 61 -11.26 1.36 3.91
C GLU A 61 -10.12 1.28 4.93
N SER A 62 -8.99 1.97 4.69
CA SER A 62 -7.86 2.00 5.63
C SER A 62 -8.21 2.68 6.96
N LEU A 63 -9.07 3.70 6.92
CA LEU A 63 -9.56 4.40 8.11
C LEU A 63 -10.62 3.61 8.88
N GLN A 64 -11.28 2.66 8.22
CA GLN A 64 -12.35 1.83 8.76
C GLN A 64 -11.89 0.40 9.12
N LYS A 65 -10.58 0.11 9.10
CA LYS A 65 -10.01 -1.19 9.50
C LYS A 65 -10.63 -1.70 10.81
N GLY A 66 -10.98 -2.99 10.82
CA GLY A 66 -11.55 -3.67 11.99
C GLY A 66 -13.01 -3.35 12.34
N LYS A 67 -13.69 -2.45 11.61
CA LYS A 67 -15.10 -2.08 11.86
C LYS A 67 -16.10 -2.66 10.85
N LYS A 68 -15.72 -3.70 10.09
CA LYS A 68 -16.61 -4.32 9.08
C LYS A 68 -17.72 -5.21 9.67
N GLU A 69 -17.90 -5.26 10.99
CA GLU A 69 -18.95 -6.07 11.62
C GLU A 69 -20.24 -5.28 11.84
N GLY A 70 -21.26 -5.56 11.02
CA GLY A 70 -22.66 -5.31 11.39
C GLY A 70 -23.49 -4.41 10.46
N GLY A 71 -22.91 -3.83 9.41
CA GLY A 71 -23.64 -2.85 8.60
C GLY A 71 -24.67 -3.45 7.64
N GLY A 72 -25.94 -3.11 7.85
CA GLY A 72 -27.01 -3.41 6.89
C GLY A 72 -26.86 -2.64 5.57
N GLY A 73 -27.82 -2.77 4.65
CA GLY A 73 -27.78 -2.10 3.34
C GLY A 73 -27.63 -0.56 3.39
N SER A 74 -28.04 0.08 4.49
CA SER A 74 -27.85 1.51 4.74
C SER A 74 -26.38 1.90 4.87
N ASP A 75 -25.57 1.06 5.54
CA ASP A 75 -24.18 1.40 5.87
C ASP A 75 -23.30 1.31 4.63
N GLN A 76 -23.59 0.33 3.77
CA GLN A 76 -22.96 0.21 2.46
C GLN A 76 -23.30 1.39 1.54
N PHE A 77 -24.54 1.89 1.61
CA PHE A 77 -24.95 3.10 0.88
C PHE A 77 -24.18 4.34 1.37
N PHE A 78 -24.04 4.53 2.68
CA PHE A 78 -23.28 5.65 3.25
C PHE A 78 -21.79 5.57 2.92
N GLN A 79 -21.19 4.37 2.99
CA GLN A 79 -19.80 4.17 2.59
C GLN A 79 -19.58 4.51 1.11
N THR A 80 -20.43 4.00 0.22
CA THR A 80 -20.34 4.27 -1.23
C THR A 80 -20.47 5.77 -1.52
N SER A 81 -21.38 6.43 -0.81
CA SER A 81 -21.58 7.88 -0.90
C SER A 81 -20.30 8.63 -0.48
N ALA A 82 -19.73 8.31 0.68
CA ALA A 82 -18.49 8.91 1.16
C ALA A 82 -17.33 8.73 0.16
N VAL A 83 -17.20 7.54 -0.45
CA VAL A 83 -16.20 7.27 -1.49
C VAL A 83 -16.41 8.18 -2.70
N ASN A 84 -17.64 8.28 -3.21
CA ASN A 84 -17.96 9.13 -4.37
C ASN A 84 -17.68 10.61 -4.09
N PHE A 85 -18.02 11.09 -2.89
CA PHE A 85 -17.77 12.47 -2.49
C PHE A 85 -16.27 12.78 -2.40
N LEU A 86 -15.49 11.90 -1.75
CA LEU A 86 -14.05 12.06 -1.65
C LEU A 86 -13.37 11.95 -3.03
N ALA A 87 -13.85 11.04 -3.89
CA ALA A 87 -13.36 10.90 -5.27
C ALA A 87 -13.59 12.16 -6.09
N ALA A 88 -14.77 12.79 -5.96
CA ALA A 88 -15.07 14.07 -6.59
C ALA A 88 -14.11 15.17 -6.13
N CYS A 89 -13.84 15.26 -4.82
CA CYS A 89 -12.88 16.22 -4.28
C CYS A 89 -11.47 15.97 -4.83
N ILE A 90 -10.97 14.73 -4.75
CA ILE A 90 -9.64 14.36 -5.27
C ILE A 90 -9.52 14.73 -6.75
N TYR A 91 -10.49 14.31 -7.57
CA TYR A 91 -10.45 14.54 -9.00
C TYR A 91 -10.52 16.02 -9.38
N PHE A 92 -11.34 16.80 -8.66
CA PHE A 92 -11.43 18.25 -8.82
C PHE A 92 -10.08 18.91 -8.57
N PHE A 93 -9.42 18.63 -7.44
CA PHE A 93 -8.13 19.23 -7.09
C PHE A 93 -7.00 18.80 -8.03
N CYS A 94 -7.03 17.58 -8.57
CA CYS A 94 -6.10 17.15 -9.61
C CYS A 94 -6.21 18.00 -10.88
N ASN A 95 -7.42 18.41 -11.26
CA ASN A 95 -7.68 19.13 -12.51
C ASN A 95 -7.80 20.66 -12.33
N TRP A 96 -7.93 21.15 -11.10
CA TRP A 96 -8.06 22.57 -10.81
C TRP A 96 -6.78 23.33 -11.14
N GLY A 97 -6.93 24.37 -11.98
CA GLY A 97 -5.84 25.25 -12.38
C GLY A 97 -4.62 24.50 -12.94
N LYS A 98 -4.83 23.38 -13.64
CA LYS A 98 -3.70 22.58 -14.13
C LYS A 98 -2.86 23.33 -15.15
N GLU A 99 -1.55 23.31 -14.96
CA GLU A 99 -0.57 23.93 -15.86
C GLU A 99 0.35 22.86 -16.48
N PRO A 100 0.71 22.99 -17.76
CA PRO A 100 1.61 22.07 -18.45
C PRO A 100 3.09 22.39 -18.19
N TYR A 101 3.92 21.35 -18.18
CA TYR A 101 5.37 21.45 -17.99
C TYR A 101 6.13 20.62 -19.02
N ASP A 102 7.34 21.06 -19.36
CA ASP A 102 8.28 20.29 -20.17
C ASP A 102 9.05 19.23 -19.34
N LYS A 103 9.99 18.53 -19.98
CA LYS A 103 10.78 17.47 -19.32
C LYS A 103 11.79 18.00 -18.31
N ASP A 104 12.16 19.27 -18.43
CA ASP A 104 13.15 19.95 -17.59
C ASP A 104 12.49 20.71 -16.43
N GLY A 105 11.15 20.72 -16.40
CA GLY A 105 10.33 21.33 -15.35
C GLY A 105 9.99 22.80 -15.61
N ASN A 106 10.19 23.31 -16.82
CA ASN A 106 9.76 24.66 -17.17
C ASN A 106 8.27 24.68 -17.49
N MET A 107 7.59 25.72 -17.02
CA MET A 107 6.16 25.92 -17.25
C MET A 107 5.91 26.31 -18.71
N LEU A 108 4.97 25.62 -19.33
CA LEU A 108 4.50 25.89 -20.69
C LEU A 108 3.19 26.68 -20.65
N THR A 109 2.81 27.30 -21.76
CA THR A 109 1.56 28.07 -21.85
C THR A 109 0.46 27.21 -22.46
N ALA A 110 -0.56 26.88 -21.68
CA ALA A 110 -1.77 26.25 -22.22
C ALA A 110 -2.72 27.28 -22.83
N GLU A 111 -3.22 27.01 -24.03
CA GLU A 111 -4.39 27.71 -24.55
C GLU A 111 -5.61 27.28 -23.73
N LYS A 112 -6.41 28.26 -23.30
CA LYS A 112 -7.58 28.03 -22.45
C LYS A 112 -8.81 28.67 -23.08
N VAL A 113 -9.92 27.95 -23.05
CA VAL A 113 -11.23 28.43 -23.50
C VAL A 113 -12.16 28.50 -22.30
N GLN A 114 -13.07 29.46 -22.32
CA GLN A 114 -14.07 29.58 -21.28
C GLN A 114 -15.18 28.55 -21.50
N ASP A 115 -15.42 27.70 -20.51
CA ASP A 115 -16.55 26.78 -20.52
C ASP A 115 -17.89 27.55 -20.51
N LYS A 116 -18.83 27.11 -21.35
CA LYS A 116 -20.10 27.84 -21.55
C LYS A 116 -20.99 27.80 -20.31
N GLN A 117 -20.96 26.71 -19.55
CA GLN A 117 -21.81 26.43 -18.39
C GLN A 117 -21.18 26.93 -17.10
N THR A 118 -19.90 26.60 -16.86
CA THR A 118 -19.22 26.88 -15.59
C THR A 118 -18.44 28.18 -15.59
N LYS A 119 -18.28 28.82 -16.77
CA LYS A 119 -17.49 30.05 -16.99
C LYS A 119 -16.01 29.93 -16.60
N ARG A 120 -15.55 28.72 -16.32
CA ARG A 120 -14.18 28.38 -15.96
C ARG A 120 -13.30 28.35 -17.21
N MET A 121 -12.05 28.80 -17.08
CA MET A 121 -11.05 28.62 -18.13
C MET A 121 -10.55 27.18 -18.13
N ILE A 122 -10.86 26.42 -19.17
CA ILE A 122 -10.44 25.04 -19.36
C ILE A 122 -9.35 24.95 -20.45
N PRO A 123 -8.27 24.17 -20.24
CA PRO A 123 -7.28 23.95 -21.28
C PRO A 123 -7.88 23.30 -22.53
N THR A 124 -7.54 23.81 -23.73
CA THR A 124 -8.00 23.24 -25.01
C THR A 124 -7.23 21.97 -25.41
N GLY A 125 -6.09 21.73 -24.75
CA GLY A 125 -5.13 20.68 -25.09
C GLY A 125 -3.94 21.18 -25.90
N ARG A 126 -4.03 22.37 -26.51
CA ARG A 126 -2.91 23.01 -27.20
C ARG A 126 -2.00 23.71 -26.20
N VAL A 127 -0.70 23.44 -26.31
CA VAL A 127 0.32 23.94 -25.37
C VAL A 127 1.46 24.53 -26.17
N PHE A 128 1.99 25.67 -25.70
CA PHE A 128 3.02 26.44 -26.38
C PHE A 128 4.26 26.60 -25.50
N ASN A 129 5.44 26.53 -26.12
CA ASN A 129 6.71 26.85 -25.46
C ASN A 129 6.91 28.38 -25.36
N SER A 130 7.99 28.82 -24.72
CA SER A 130 8.31 30.25 -24.58
C SER A 130 8.56 30.97 -25.92
N ALA A 131 8.81 30.24 -27.00
CA ALA A 131 8.96 30.78 -28.36
C ALA A 131 7.63 30.87 -29.12
N GLY A 132 6.51 30.41 -28.53
CA GLY A 132 5.19 30.41 -29.16
C GLY A 132 4.94 29.22 -30.10
N GLU A 133 5.78 28.19 -30.07
CA GLU A 133 5.63 26.98 -30.87
C GLU A 133 4.75 25.97 -30.12
N GLU A 134 3.86 25.28 -30.84
CA GLU A 134 3.03 24.22 -30.27
C GLU A 134 3.87 22.99 -29.94
N VAL A 135 3.80 22.54 -28.69
CA VAL A 135 4.60 21.42 -28.17
C VAL A 135 3.74 20.49 -27.33
N GLU A 136 4.10 19.21 -27.31
CA GLU A 136 3.48 18.26 -26.38
C GLU A 136 4.09 18.43 -24.98
N PRO A 137 3.27 18.65 -23.94
CA PRO A 137 3.75 18.74 -22.57
C PRO A 137 4.22 17.37 -22.06
N ALA A 138 5.25 17.36 -21.22
CA ALA A 138 5.72 16.13 -20.59
C ALA A 138 4.76 15.67 -19.49
N TYR A 139 4.20 16.60 -18.72
CA TYR A 139 3.23 16.35 -17.67
C TYR A 139 2.43 17.62 -17.33
N TRP A 140 1.36 17.43 -16.55
CA TRP A 140 0.50 18.50 -16.04
C TRP A 140 0.47 18.44 -14.52
N LEU A 141 0.41 19.60 -13.86
CA LEU A 141 0.26 19.70 -12.41
C LEU A 141 -0.94 20.57 -12.05
N GLY A 142 -1.84 20.07 -11.21
CA GLY A 142 -2.92 20.86 -10.63
C GLY A 142 -2.38 21.85 -9.60
N LYS A 143 -2.95 23.07 -9.56
CA LYS A 143 -2.46 24.19 -8.72
C LYS A 143 -2.41 23.85 -7.23
N TYR A 144 -3.40 23.09 -6.75
CA TYR A 144 -3.55 22.64 -5.37
C TYR A 144 -3.67 21.10 -5.28
N SER A 145 -3.12 20.37 -6.25
CA SER A 145 -3.26 18.91 -6.34
C SER A 145 -2.39 18.22 -5.31
N ASP A 146 -2.85 18.15 -4.06
CA ASP A 146 -2.23 17.37 -2.99
C ASP A 146 -3.24 16.97 -1.90
N MET A 147 -2.84 16.07 -1.01
CA MET A 147 -3.71 15.62 0.09
C MET A 147 -4.02 16.75 1.11
N PRO A 148 -3.05 17.59 1.51
CA PRO A 148 -3.29 18.66 2.48
C PRO A 148 -4.41 19.64 2.08
N HIS A 149 -4.43 20.10 0.83
CA HIS A 149 -5.48 21.01 0.36
C HIS A 149 -6.84 20.34 0.32
N ILE A 150 -6.91 19.07 -0.07
CA ILE A 150 -8.16 18.29 -0.05
C ILE A 150 -8.68 18.12 1.38
N LEU A 151 -7.80 17.77 2.33
CA LEU A 151 -8.19 17.61 3.74
C LEU A 151 -8.70 18.92 4.34
N SER A 152 -8.04 20.04 4.03
CA SER A 152 -8.49 21.37 4.45
C SER A 152 -9.84 21.73 3.84
N PHE A 153 -10.04 21.44 2.55
CA PHE A 153 -11.30 21.70 1.85
C PHE A 153 -12.48 20.89 2.41
N LEU A 154 -12.26 19.64 2.80
CA LEU A 154 -13.30 18.79 3.42
C LEU A 154 -13.79 19.30 4.78
N ASN A 155 -13.06 20.25 5.40
CA ASN A 155 -13.48 20.87 6.65
C ASN A 155 -14.39 22.08 6.43
N GLU A 156 -14.51 22.59 5.21
CA GLU A 156 -15.40 23.71 4.86
C GLU A 156 -16.88 23.33 4.96
N SER A 157 -17.76 24.35 4.85
CA SER A 157 -19.20 24.12 4.88
C SER A 157 -19.68 23.32 3.67
N TYR A 158 -20.71 22.48 3.85
CA TYR A 158 -21.26 21.69 2.74
C TYR A 158 -21.68 22.57 1.56
N GLN A 159 -22.32 23.71 1.84
CA GLN A 159 -22.73 24.64 0.80
C GLN A 159 -21.52 25.11 -0.02
N THR A 160 -20.44 25.53 0.63
CA THR A 160 -19.20 25.94 -0.04
C THR A 160 -18.59 24.82 -0.87
N ILE A 161 -18.54 23.60 -0.32
CA ILE A 161 -17.98 22.45 -1.03
C ILE A 161 -18.78 22.15 -2.30
N PHE A 162 -20.11 22.05 -2.21
CA PHE A 162 -20.93 21.79 -3.39
C PHE A 162 -20.90 22.93 -4.39
N GLU A 163 -20.91 24.20 -3.93
CA GLU A 163 -20.79 25.36 -4.82
C GLU A 163 -19.53 25.30 -5.69
N VAL A 164 -18.42 24.84 -5.10
CA VAL A 164 -17.13 24.64 -5.77
C VAL A 164 -17.15 23.44 -6.69
N LEU A 165 -17.53 22.26 -6.21
CA LEU A 165 -17.48 21.03 -7.01
C LEU A 165 -18.46 21.07 -8.21
N GLU A 166 -19.56 21.82 -8.10
CA GLU A 166 -20.50 22.07 -9.21
C GLU A 166 -19.88 22.83 -10.39
N THR A 167 -18.74 23.49 -10.20
CA THR A 167 -18.04 24.18 -11.30
C THR A 167 -17.26 23.21 -12.20
N ASP A 168 -17.33 21.92 -11.93
CA ASP A 168 -16.70 20.88 -12.70
C ASP A 168 -17.72 19.82 -13.14
N ASN A 169 -18.00 19.82 -14.45
CA ASN A 169 -18.99 18.93 -15.04
C ASN A 169 -18.60 17.46 -14.96
N GLU A 170 -17.31 17.13 -14.81
CA GLU A 170 -16.84 15.74 -14.77
C GLU A 170 -17.14 15.07 -13.43
N VAL A 171 -17.26 15.84 -12.34
CA VAL A 171 -17.60 15.31 -11.01
C VAL A 171 -19.09 15.39 -10.68
N ALA A 172 -19.87 16.18 -11.44
CA ALA A 172 -21.30 16.35 -11.22
C ALA A 172 -22.09 15.03 -11.06
N PRO A 173 -21.82 13.95 -11.83
CA PRO A 173 -22.52 12.67 -11.65
C PRO A 173 -22.34 12.05 -10.26
N LEU A 174 -21.19 12.25 -9.61
CA LEU A 174 -20.91 11.74 -8.26
C LEU A 174 -21.63 12.55 -7.17
N LEU A 175 -22.07 13.77 -7.47
CA LEU A 175 -22.68 14.70 -6.52
C LEU A 175 -24.22 14.65 -6.49
N GLY A 176 -24.86 14.01 -7.48
CA GLY A 176 -26.31 14.04 -7.67
C GLY A 176 -27.15 13.71 -6.41
N PRO A 177 -26.85 12.63 -5.66
CA PRO A 177 -27.55 12.30 -4.42
C PRO A 177 -27.45 13.39 -3.35
N PHE A 178 -26.26 13.98 -3.21
CA PHE A 178 -26.00 15.02 -2.22
C PHE A 178 -26.68 16.34 -2.58
N GLN A 179 -26.65 16.71 -3.86
CA GLN A 179 -27.35 17.89 -4.36
C GLN A 179 -28.86 17.80 -4.12
N THR A 180 -29.43 16.61 -4.32
CA THR A 180 -30.84 16.36 -4.05
C THR A 180 -31.16 16.54 -2.57
N ALA A 181 -30.34 15.97 -1.69
CA ALA A 181 -30.48 16.15 -0.24
C ALA A 181 -30.35 17.63 0.17
N LEU A 182 -29.36 18.36 -0.37
CA LEU A 182 -29.16 19.78 -0.08
C LEU A 182 -30.34 20.64 -0.56
N LYS A 183 -30.83 20.44 -1.78
CA LYS A 183 -32.00 21.15 -2.34
C LYS A 183 -33.27 20.89 -1.54
N ASN A 184 -33.44 19.66 -1.07
CA ASN A 184 -34.58 19.27 -0.22
C ASN A 184 -34.40 19.66 1.26
N LYS A 185 -33.30 20.36 1.61
CA LYS A 185 -32.94 20.74 2.99
C LYS A 185 -32.84 19.54 3.95
N ALA A 186 -32.51 18.36 3.43
CA ALA A 186 -32.34 17.11 4.17
C ALA A 186 -30.93 17.01 4.79
N MET A 187 -30.61 17.91 5.73
CA MET A 187 -29.27 18.00 6.33
C MET A 187 -28.89 16.74 7.12
N GLU A 188 -29.84 16.09 7.80
CA GLU A 188 -29.57 14.84 8.53
C GLU A 188 -29.11 13.71 7.61
N GLN A 189 -29.71 13.59 6.42
CA GLN A 189 -29.30 12.61 5.42
C GLN A 189 -27.88 12.91 4.91
N LEU A 190 -27.58 14.19 4.68
CA LEU A 190 -26.28 14.62 4.19
C LEU A 190 -25.17 14.40 5.24
N GLU A 191 -25.47 14.67 6.51
CA GLU A 191 -24.58 14.33 7.64
C GLU A 191 -24.39 12.82 7.79
N GLY A 192 -25.44 12.01 7.58
CA GLY A 192 -25.31 10.56 7.56
C GLY A 192 -24.35 10.06 6.47
N MET A 193 -24.33 10.72 5.30
CA MET A 193 -23.49 10.33 4.16
C MET A 193 -22.03 10.82 4.29
N ILE A 194 -21.79 12.03 4.82
CA ILE A 194 -20.46 12.68 4.80
C ILE A 194 -19.84 12.84 6.20
N GLY A 195 -20.64 12.89 7.26
CA GLY A 195 -20.17 13.19 8.62
C GLY A 195 -19.08 12.23 9.09
N THR A 196 -19.25 10.93 8.83
CA THR A 196 -18.25 9.90 9.16
C THR A 196 -16.93 10.13 8.41
N LEU A 197 -16.99 10.51 7.13
CA LEU A 197 -15.80 10.85 6.34
C LEU A 197 -15.06 12.03 6.97
N ARG A 198 -15.75 13.12 7.32
CA ARG A 198 -15.13 14.32 7.95
C ARG A 198 -14.45 13.98 9.28
N VAL A 199 -15.07 13.16 10.11
CA VAL A 199 -14.47 12.71 11.37
C VAL A 199 -13.18 11.92 11.13
N TYR A 200 -13.13 11.06 10.11
CA TYR A 200 -11.92 10.30 9.82
C TYR A 200 -10.84 11.13 9.13
N THR A 201 -11.20 11.97 8.16
CA THR A 201 -10.23 12.80 7.42
C THR A 201 -9.63 13.91 8.29
N SER A 202 -10.39 14.47 9.23
CA SER A 202 -9.86 15.47 10.17
C SER A 202 -8.72 14.93 11.04
N ARG A 203 -8.71 13.63 11.36
CA ARG A 203 -7.60 12.98 12.09
C ARG A 203 -6.31 12.89 11.27
N LEU A 204 -6.41 12.92 9.94
CA LEU A 204 -5.26 12.88 9.04
C LEU A 204 -4.57 14.24 8.89
N ALA A 205 -5.24 15.33 9.28
CA ALA A 205 -4.75 16.69 9.11
C ALA A 205 -3.77 17.10 10.22
N THR A 206 -2.57 16.51 10.21
CA THR A 206 -1.47 16.85 11.12
C THR A 206 -0.46 17.76 10.42
N LYS A 207 0.37 18.47 11.20
CA LYS A 207 1.42 19.34 10.65
C LYS A 207 2.42 18.51 9.82
N GLU A 208 2.70 17.30 10.26
CA GLU A 208 3.64 16.36 9.65
C GLU A 208 3.11 15.77 8.35
N SER A 209 1.83 15.34 8.32
CA SER A 209 1.22 14.84 7.08
C SER A 209 1.10 15.95 6.05
N TYR A 210 0.75 17.17 6.48
CA TYR A 210 0.67 18.34 5.61
C TYR A 210 2.01 18.67 4.98
N TRP A 211 3.08 18.62 5.77
CA TRP A 211 4.43 18.82 5.28
C TRP A 211 4.88 17.75 4.28
N ILE A 212 4.69 16.47 4.61
CA ILE A 212 5.19 15.33 3.82
C ILE A 212 4.43 15.21 2.49
N PHE A 213 3.12 15.46 2.48
CA PHE A 213 2.27 15.30 1.30
C PHE A 213 2.05 16.58 0.48
N HIS A 214 2.62 17.71 0.89
CA HIS A 214 2.43 18.98 0.20
C HIS A 214 2.91 18.93 -1.26
N LYS A 215 2.22 19.64 -2.16
CA LYS A 215 2.59 19.75 -3.59
C LYS A 215 4.01 20.27 -3.84
N ASP A 216 4.51 21.15 -2.98
CA ASP A 216 5.86 21.71 -3.07
C ASP A 216 6.95 20.74 -2.57
N GLY A 217 6.57 19.50 -2.24
CA GLY A 217 7.43 18.42 -1.78
C GLY A 217 7.13 17.13 -2.52
N ASP A 218 7.81 16.91 -3.64
CA ASP A 218 7.72 15.68 -4.43
C ASP A 218 9.14 15.20 -4.78
N ASP A 219 9.88 14.81 -3.74
CA ASP A 219 11.33 14.59 -3.80
C ASP A 219 11.70 13.37 -4.67
N PHE A 220 10.75 12.45 -4.91
CA PHE A 220 10.95 11.23 -5.69
C PHE A 220 9.62 10.67 -6.23
N ASP A 221 9.71 9.83 -7.27
CA ASP A 221 8.56 9.11 -7.81
C ASP A 221 8.34 7.77 -7.09
N LEU A 222 7.10 7.49 -6.69
CA LEU A 222 6.63 6.21 -6.13
C LEU A 222 6.78 5.01 -7.08
N LYS A 223 7.08 5.23 -8.37
CA LYS A 223 7.51 4.18 -9.30
C LYS A 223 8.96 3.77 -9.00
N VAL A 224 9.15 3.10 -7.86
CA VAL A 224 10.45 2.60 -7.38
C VAL A 224 11.13 1.62 -8.34
N SER A 225 10.34 1.01 -9.23
CA SER A 225 10.74 0.02 -10.23
C SER A 225 11.22 0.62 -11.56
N ASP A 226 11.28 1.96 -11.68
CA ASP A 226 11.63 2.61 -12.94
C ASP A 226 13.10 2.34 -13.34
N PRO A 227 13.37 1.82 -14.55
CA PRO A 227 14.74 1.58 -15.02
C PRO A 227 15.63 2.83 -15.06
N LYS A 228 15.07 4.02 -15.24
CA LYS A 228 15.82 5.29 -15.30
C LYS A 228 16.11 5.83 -13.91
N ASN A 229 15.15 5.70 -12.99
CA ASN A 229 15.22 6.27 -11.64
C ASN A 229 14.79 5.25 -10.56
N PRO A 230 15.52 4.14 -10.38
CA PRO A 230 15.15 3.12 -9.40
C PRO A 230 15.34 3.63 -7.97
N SER A 231 14.60 3.07 -7.01
CA SER A 231 14.79 3.43 -5.60
C SER A 231 14.47 2.32 -4.61
N TYR A 232 15.17 2.36 -3.48
CA TYR A 232 14.77 1.70 -2.24
C TYR A 232 13.82 2.65 -1.53
N LEU A 233 12.64 2.15 -1.16
CA LEU A 233 11.69 2.89 -0.36
C LEU A 233 11.47 2.16 0.97
N LEU A 234 11.79 2.85 2.06
CA LEU A 234 11.41 2.44 3.40
C LEU A 234 10.20 3.26 3.83
N ILE A 235 9.10 2.59 4.18
CA ILE A 235 7.94 3.22 4.79
C ILE A 235 7.98 2.89 6.27
N ALA A 236 8.17 3.91 7.11
CA ALA A 236 8.12 3.77 8.55
C ALA A 236 6.67 3.84 9.04
N ASN A 237 6.36 3.04 10.04
CA ASN A 237 5.12 3.12 10.79
C ASN A 237 5.45 3.32 12.26
N ASP A 238 4.48 3.83 13.01
CA ASP A 238 4.55 3.98 14.46
C ASP A 238 3.35 3.27 15.10
N PRO A 239 3.58 2.27 15.97
CA PRO A 239 2.50 1.55 16.65
C PRO A 239 1.57 2.46 17.48
N GLU A 240 2.06 3.58 18.02
CA GLU A 240 1.25 4.49 18.83
C GLU A 240 0.28 5.32 17.98
N MET A 241 0.65 5.59 16.72
CA MET A 241 -0.12 6.40 15.78
C MET A 241 -0.67 5.60 14.59
N GLU A 242 -0.81 4.28 14.76
CA GLU A 242 -1.09 3.31 13.71
C GLU A 242 -2.35 3.66 12.90
N SER A 243 -3.43 4.11 13.55
CA SER A 243 -4.68 4.43 12.85
C SER A 243 -4.56 5.61 11.87
N ILE A 244 -3.73 6.61 12.18
CA ILE A 244 -3.54 7.81 11.34
C ILE A 244 -2.44 7.52 10.31
N ILE A 245 -1.28 7.05 10.77
CA ILE A 245 -0.12 6.79 9.91
C ILE A 245 -0.40 5.62 8.96
N GLY A 246 -1.14 4.60 9.41
CA GLY A 246 -1.54 3.46 8.59
C GLY A 246 -2.37 3.88 7.37
N ALA A 247 -3.28 4.84 7.52
CA ALA A 247 -4.08 5.38 6.42
C ALA A 247 -3.25 6.24 5.44
N LEU A 248 -2.35 7.08 5.96
CA LEU A 248 -1.41 7.85 5.11
C LEU A 248 -0.47 6.92 4.33
N ASN A 249 0.04 5.88 4.99
CA ASN A 249 0.87 4.85 4.37
C ASN A 249 0.07 4.04 3.33
N ALA A 250 -1.20 3.73 3.58
CA ALA A 250 -2.06 3.03 2.63
C ALA A 250 -2.19 3.79 1.30
N LEU A 251 -2.28 5.12 1.34
CA LEU A 251 -2.32 5.97 0.16
C LEU A 251 -1.03 5.82 -0.67
N ILE A 252 0.13 5.88 -0.04
CA ILE A 252 1.44 5.67 -0.68
C ILE A 252 1.53 4.26 -1.27
N LEU A 253 1.16 3.24 -0.48
CA LEU A 253 1.25 1.83 -0.85
C LEU A 253 0.35 1.51 -2.05
N ASN A 254 -0.88 2.03 -2.09
CA ASN A 254 -1.78 1.84 -3.22
C ASN A 254 -1.16 2.36 -4.54
N ARG A 255 -0.57 3.56 -4.50
CA ARG A 255 0.13 4.13 -5.65
C ARG A 255 1.33 3.28 -6.04
N LEU A 256 2.17 2.89 -5.08
CA LEU A 256 3.34 2.04 -5.32
C LEU A 256 2.94 0.71 -5.98
N VAL A 257 1.95 0.01 -5.42
CA VAL A 257 1.44 -1.28 -5.91
C VAL A 257 0.96 -1.17 -7.35
N THR A 258 0.21 -0.12 -7.67
CA THR A 258 -0.27 0.12 -9.03
C THR A 258 0.89 0.36 -10.01
N ARG A 259 1.95 1.06 -9.57
CA ARG A 259 3.11 1.37 -10.43
C ARG A 259 4.04 0.18 -10.64
N VAL A 260 4.25 -0.67 -9.64
CA VAL A 260 5.10 -1.86 -9.80
C VAL A 260 4.45 -2.94 -10.67
N ASN A 261 3.11 -3.04 -10.64
CA ASN A 261 2.34 -4.02 -11.44
C ASN A 261 2.01 -3.56 -12.86
N THR A 262 2.56 -2.42 -13.29
CA THR A 262 2.42 -1.93 -14.67
C THR A 262 3.74 -2.08 -15.43
N GLY A 263 3.69 -2.04 -16.76
CA GLY A 263 4.89 -2.06 -17.59
C GLY A 263 5.28 -3.43 -18.14
N GLN A 264 4.45 -4.46 -18.00
CA GLN A 264 4.59 -5.76 -18.70
C GLN A 264 5.98 -6.39 -18.54
N GLY A 265 6.55 -6.35 -17.33
CA GLY A 265 7.87 -6.92 -17.05
C GLY A 265 9.08 -6.13 -17.55
N LYS A 266 8.88 -4.91 -18.08
CA LYS A 266 9.96 -3.96 -18.46
C LYS A 266 10.57 -3.22 -17.25
N ASN A 267 9.88 -3.26 -16.12
CA ASN A 267 10.36 -2.71 -14.85
C ASN A 267 11.54 -3.51 -14.29
N ILE A 268 12.35 -2.88 -13.43
CA ILE A 268 13.35 -3.59 -12.63
C ILE A 268 12.61 -4.51 -11.64
N PRO A 269 13.11 -5.73 -11.38
CA PRO A 269 12.53 -6.59 -10.35
C PRO A 269 12.47 -5.90 -8.99
N VAL A 270 11.32 -6.01 -8.32
CA VAL A 270 11.08 -5.36 -7.01
C VAL A 270 10.69 -6.40 -5.99
N SER A 271 11.20 -6.24 -4.77
CA SER A 271 10.73 -7.00 -3.61
C SER A 271 9.96 -6.06 -2.68
N ILE A 272 8.71 -6.40 -2.39
CA ILE A 272 7.89 -5.78 -1.35
C ILE A 272 7.96 -6.68 -0.12
N ILE A 273 8.49 -6.13 0.98
CA ILE A 273 8.65 -6.84 2.24
C ILE A 273 7.87 -6.09 3.30
N VAL A 274 6.90 -6.77 3.91
CA VAL A 274 6.04 -6.22 4.95
C VAL A 274 6.30 -7.03 6.21
N ASP A 275 6.87 -6.39 7.24
CA ASP A 275 7.25 -7.06 8.49
C ASP A 275 6.02 -7.46 9.31
N GLU A 276 5.03 -6.56 9.40
CA GLU A 276 3.76 -6.79 10.09
C GLU A 276 2.62 -6.26 9.22
N LEU A 277 1.99 -7.17 8.46
CA LEU A 277 0.93 -6.88 7.51
C LEU A 277 -0.28 -6.18 8.17
N PRO A 278 -0.81 -6.62 9.32
CA PRO A 278 -1.82 -5.91 10.11
C PRO A 278 -1.62 -4.39 10.21
N THR A 279 -0.37 -3.95 10.39
CA THR A 279 -0.06 -2.53 10.62
C THR A 279 -0.23 -1.63 9.38
N LEU A 280 -0.35 -2.22 8.19
CA LEU A 280 -0.47 -1.50 6.93
C LEU A 280 -1.72 -1.94 6.17
N TYR A 281 -2.45 -1.03 5.54
CA TYR A 281 -3.58 -1.43 4.69
C TYR A 281 -3.09 -1.60 3.25
N PHE A 282 -3.32 -2.78 2.69
CA PHE A 282 -3.13 -3.02 1.25
C PHE A 282 -4.50 -3.18 0.61
N HIS A 283 -4.98 -2.11 -0.01
CA HIS A 283 -6.18 -2.19 -0.82
C HIS A 283 -5.95 -3.19 -1.97
N LYS A 284 -6.86 -4.16 -2.10
CA LYS A 284 -6.82 -5.23 -3.12
C LYS A 284 -5.46 -5.95 -3.17
N ILE A 285 -4.95 -6.36 -2.01
CA ILE A 285 -3.68 -7.12 -1.90
C ILE A 285 -3.65 -8.39 -2.75
N ASP A 286 -4.80 -9.01 -2.99
CA ASP A 286 -4.96 -10.16 -3.89
C ASP A 286 -4.54 -9.83 -5.33
N ARG A 287 -4.85 -8.64 -5.83
CA ARG A 287 -4.41 -8.18 -7.16
C ARG A 287 -2.90 -8.00 -7.22
N LEU A 288 -2.29 -7.49 -6.13
CA LEU A 288 -0.84 -7.36 -6.03
C LEU A 288 -0.17 -8.73 -6.18
N ILE A 289 -0.59 -9.71 -5.37
CA ILE A 289 0.04 -11.03 -5.34
C ILE A 289 -0.25 -11.79 -6.66
N GLY A 290 -1.48 -11.70 -7.17
CA GLY A 290 -1.91 -12.43 -8.37
C GLY A 290 -1.20 -12.01 -9.67
N THR A 291 -0.75 -10.77 -9.77
CA THR A 291 -0.04 -10.24 -10.95
C THR A 291 1.46 -10.03 -10.74
N ALA A 292 1.98 -10.36 -9.56
CA ALA A 292 3.37 -10.12 -9.18
C ALA A 292 4.36 -10.84 -10.11
N ARG A 293 4.07 -12.10 -10.47
CA ARG A 293 4.97 -12.95 -11.27
C ARG A 293 5.31 -12.36 -12.64
N SER A 294 4.29 -11.95 -13.40
CA SER A 294 4.49 -11.39 -14.75
C SER A 294 5.22 -10.05 -14.74
N ASN A 295 5.16 -9.33 -13.61
CA ASN A 295 5.85 -8.06 -13.40
C ASN A 295 7.19 -8.19 -12.65
N LYS A 296 7.66 -9.41 -12.37
CA LYS A 296 8.90 -9.68 -11.61
C LYS A 296 8.91 -9.02 -10.22
N VAL A 297 7.75 -9.04 -9.57
CA VAL A 297 7.59 -8.57 -8.19
C VAL A 297 7.58 -9.78 -7.26
N SER A 298 8.36 -9.72 -6.18
CA SER A 298 8.26 -10.64 -5.05
C SER A 298 7.57 -9.96 -3.88
N VAL A 299 6.69 -10.68 -3.19
CA VAL A 299 5.94 -10.17 -2.03
C VAL A 299 6.21 -11.10 -0.85
N ALA A 300 6.71 -10.54 0.25
CA ALA A 300 6.90 -11.23 1.52
C ALA A 300 6.06 -10.54 2.59
N LEU A 301 5.17 -11.30 3.24
CA LEU A 301 4.18 -10.81 4.20
C LEU A 301 4.42 -11.50 5.54
N GLY A 302 4.79 -10.74 6.55
CA GLY A 302 4.83 -11.18 7.95
C GLY A 302 3.54 -10.82 8.67
N PHE A 303 3.07 -11.73 9.52
CA PHE A 303 1.95 -11.54 10.44
C PHE A 303 2.09 -12.58 11.56
N GLN A 304 1.41 -12.38 12.69
CA GLN A 304 1.59 -13.25 13.87
C GLN A 304 0.73 -14.50 13.79
N GLU A 305 -0.58 -14.35 13.54
CA GLU A 305 -1.57 -15.43 13.58
C GLU A 305 -2.70 -15.18 12.56
N LEU A 306 -3.35 -16.23 12.06
CA LEU A 306 -4.46 -16.10 11.09
C LEU A 306 -5.65 -15.25 11.58
N PRO A 307 -6.12 -15.37 12.85
CA PRO A 307 -7.21 -14.52 13.34
C PRO A 307 -6.93 -13.02 13.28
N GLN A 308 -5.67 -12.60 13.46
CA GLN A 308 -5.29 -11.19 13.31
C GLN A 308 -5.43 -10.75 11.84
N LEU A 309 -5.02 -11.61 10.90
CA LEU A 309 -5.20 -11.37 9.48
C LEU A 309 -6.68 -11.31 9.07
N GLU A 310 -7.52 -12.19 9.65
CA GLU A 310 -8.97 -12.17 9.44
C GLU A 310 -9.62 -10.89 9.98
N ALA A 311 -9.20 -10.41 11.15
CA ALA A 311 -9.73 -9.17 11.73
C ALA A 311 -9.49 -7.95 10.82
N ASP A 312 -8.33 -7.88 10.18
CA ASP A 312 -7.95 -6.71 9.36
C ASP A 312 -8.45 -6.79 7.91
N TYR A 313 -8.43 -7.98 7.32
CA TYR A 313 -8.75 -8.17 5.89
C TYR A 313 -10.09 -8.88 5.64
N GLY A 314 -10.77 -9.31 6.71
CA GLY A 314 -11.94 -10.16 6.65
C GLY A 314 -11.61 -11.58 6.17
N LYS A 315 -12.56 -12.48 6.37
CA LYS A 315 -12.44 -13.90 6.00
C LYS A 315 -12.04 -14.12 4.54
N VAL A 316 -12.69 -13.41 3.62
CA VAL A 316 -12.44 -13.52 2.18
C VAL A 316 -11.03 -13.03 1.83
N GLY A 317 -10.58 -11.93 2.44
CA GLY A 317 -9.24 -11.38 2.21
C GLY A 317 -8.15 -12.31 2.71
N MET A 318 -8.30 -12.82 3.95
CA MET A 318 -7.39 -13.82 4.52
C MET A 318 -7.27 -15.05 3.61
N GLN A 319 -8.39 -15.64 3.20
CA GLN A 319 -8.40 -16.84 2.35
C GLN A 319 -7.68 -16.63 1.02
N LYS A 320 -7.85 -15.47 0.38
CA LYS A 320 -7.11 -15.13 -0.85
C LYS A 320 -5.60 -15.04 -0.62
N ILE A 321 -5.17 -14.47 0.51
CA ILE A 321 -3.74 -14.34 0.84
C ILE A 321 -3.12 -15.73 1.04
N ILE A 322 -3.70 -16.54 1.93
CA ILE A 322 -3.12 -17.85 2.29
C ILE A 322 -3.15 -18.87 1.14
N THR A 323 -4.11 -18.76 0.21
CA THR A 323 -4.21 -19.69 -0.93
C THR A 323 -3.32 -19.30 -2.11
N THR A 324 -2.95 -18.03 -2.25
CA THR A 324 -2.12 -17.56 -3.37
C THR A 324 -0.63 -17.69 -3.08
N VAL A 325 -0.21 -17.56 -1.82
CA VAL A 325 1.19 -17.58 -1.42
C VAL A 325 1.71 -19.02 -1.34
N GLY A 326 2.60 -19.41 -2.25
CA GLY A 326 3.16 -20.77 -2.29
C GLY A 326 4.34 -21.03 -1.36
N ASN A 327 4.96 -20.00 -0.79
CA ASN A 327 6.04 -20.13 0.19
C ASN A 327 5.51 -19.76 1.58
N VAL A 328 5.45 -20.74 2.47
CA VAL A 328 5.01 -20.54 3.86
C VAL A 328 6.18 -20.88 4.77
N VAL A 329 6.51 -19.93 5.64
CA VAL A 329 7.49 -20.10 6.71
C VAL A 329 6.82 -19.67 8.01
N SER A 330 6.84 -20.54 9.00
CA SER A 330 6.23 -20.29 10.31
C SER A 330 7.20 -20.67 11.42
N GLY A 331 7.22 -19.86 12.48
CA GLY A 331 7.82 -20.24 13.76
C GLY A 331 6.84 -21.07 14.58
N SER A 332 6.89 -20.89 15.91
CA SER A 332 5.84 -21.40 16.79
C SER A 332 4.55 -20.60 16.58
N ALA A 333 3.41 -21.29 16.56
CA ALA A 333 2.07 -20.71 16.50
C ALA A 333 1.21 -21.26 17.64
N ARG A 334 0.21 -20.50 18.09
CA ARG A 334 -0.64 -20.83 19.24
C ARG A 334 -2.12 -20.92 18.89
N SER A 335 -2.58 -20.15 17.91
CA SER A 335 -3.99 -20.20 17.52
C SER A 335 -4.35 -21.58 16.99
N LYS A 336 -5.50 -22.11 17.42
CA LYS A 336 -6.04 -23.37 16.90
C LYS A 336 -6.16 -23.33 15.38
N GLU A 337 -6.68 -22.23 14.84
CA GLU A 337 -6.87 -22.07 13.40
C GLU A 337 -5.54 -22.07 12.63
N THR A 338 -4.54 -21.30 13.09
CA THR A 338 -3.20 -21.28 12.48
C THR A 338 -2.53 -22.65 12.53
N LEU A 339 -2.65 -23.35 13.68
CA LEU A 339 -2.08 -24.68 13.87
C LEU A 339 -2.76 -25.73 12.98
N GLU A 340 -4.09 -25.68 12.86
CA GLU A 340 -4.84 -26.57 11.97
C GLU A 340 -4.48 -26.32 10.50
N TRP A 341 -4.37 -25.06 10.08
CA TRP A 341 -3.92 -24.68 8.74
C TRP A 341 -2.50 -25.17 8.44
N LEU A 342 -1.54 -24.92 9.33
CA LEU A 342 -0.16 -25.40 9.14
C LEU A 342 -0.09 -26.92 9.11
N SER A 343 -0.69 -27.60 10.11
CA SER A 343 -0.63 -29.06 10.25
C SER A 343 -1.37 -29.79 9.13
N SER A 344 -2.56 -29.32 8.76
CA SER A 344 -3.46 -30.04 7.85
C SER A 344 -3.32 -29.59 6.41
N ASP A 345 -3.26 -28.28 6.15
CA ASP A 345 -3.29 -27.76 4.79
C ASP A 345 -1.88 -27.64 4.20
N ILE A 346 -0.92 -27.15 5.00
CA ILE A 346 0.47 -27.01 4.57
C ILE A 346 1.20 -28.36 4.67
N PHE A 347 1.26 -28.96 5.86
CA PHE A 347 1.99 -30.21 6.07
C PHE A 347 1.25 -31.45 5.58
N GLY A 348 -0.07 -31.48 5.67
CA GLY A 348 -0.88 -32.62 5.24
C GLY A 348 -0.67 -33.88 6.08
N LYS A 349 -1.35 -34.94 5.68
CA LYS A 349 -1.27 -36.27 6.30
C LYS A 349 -0.43 -37.20 5.44
N VAL A 350 0.32 -38.08 6.10
CA VAL A 350 1.13 -39.13 5.49
C VAL A 350 0.78 -40.47 6.13
N VAL A 351 0.92 -41.55 5.37
CA VAL A 351 0.75 -42.90 5.90
C VAL A 351 1.86 -43.13 6.94
N GLN A 352 1.46 -43.41 8.18
CA GLN A 352 2.35 -43.81 9.25
C GLN A 352 2.13 -45.28 9.61
N LEU A 353 3.22 -46.02 9.68
CA LEU A 353 3.24 -47.41 10.12
C LEU A 353 3.32 -47.46 11.64
N LYS A 354 2.26 -47.91 12.31
CA LYS A 354 2.27 -48.19 13.75
C LYS A 354 2.61 -49.66 13.98
N LYS A 355 3.74 -49.88 14.66
CA LYS A 355 4.21 -51.21 15.06
C LYS A 355 3.79 -51.47 16.52
N GLY A 356 2.75 -52.28 16.71
CA GLY A 356 2.39 -52.83 18.01
C GLY A 356 3.24 -54.06 18.30
N VAL A 357 3.97 -54.07 19.41
CA VAL A 357 4.75 -55.24 19.85
C VAL A 357 4.13 -55.78 21.11
N THR A 358 3.69 -57.03 21.06
CA THR A 358 3.19 -57.78 22.22
C THR A 358 4.24 -58.82 22.59
N ILE A 359 4.74 -58.78 23.82
CA ILE A 359 5.79 -59.69 24.30
C ILE A 359 5.18 -60.60 25.37
N ASP A 360 5.05 -61.89 25.06
CA ASP A 360 4.76 -62.97 26.01
C ASP A 360 6.05 -63.74 26.34
N ARG A 361 6.03 -64.56 27.41
CA ARG A 361 7.18 -65.35 27.89
C ARG A 361 7.86 -66.18 26.79
N ASP A 362 7.09 -66.70 25.84
CA ASP A 362 7.56 -67.62 24.80
C ASP A 362 7.45 -67.06 23.37
N LYS A 363 6.88 -65.86 23.18
CA LYS A 363 6.64 -65.31 21.84
C LYS A 363 6.56 -63.78 21.83
N THR A 364 7.25 -63.17 20.87
CA THR A 364 7.02 -61.76 20.50
C THR A 364 6.14 -61.70 19.26
N SER A 365 4.97 -61.07 19.36
CA SER A 365 4.09 -60.79 18.23
C SER A 365 4.25 -59.33 17.79
N ILE A 366 4.38 -59.10 16.49
CA ILE A 366 4.47 -57.78 15.89
C ILE A 366 3.24 -57.58 15.02
N ASN A 367 2.41 -56.60 15.37
CA ASN A 367 1.31 -56.14 14.55
C ASN A 367 1.70 -54.84 13.85
N LEU A 368 1.49 -54.75 12.54
CA LEU A 368 1.76 -53.56 11.74
C LEU A 368 0.42 -53.03 11.22
N ASN A 369 0.10 -51.78 11.56
CA ASN A 369 -1.10 -51.12 11.08
C ASN A 369 -0.74 -49.80 10.42
N GLU A 370 -1.30 -49.56 9.23
CA GLU A 370 -1.12 -48.31 8.48
C GLU A 370 -2.24 -47.35 8.83
N ASN A 371 -1.88 -46.14 9.28
CA ASN A 371 -2.85 -45.08 9.54
C ASN A 371 -2.39 -43.78 8.91
N MET A 372 -3.33 -43.01 8.35
CA MET A 372 -3.04 -41.65 7.90
C MET A 372 -2.93 -40.72 9.11
N ASP A 373 -1.75 -40.17 9.35
CA ASP A 373 -1.49 -39.23 10.45
C ASP A 373 -0.79 -37.97 9.94
N SER A 374 -0.83 -36.87 10.71
CA SER A 374 -0.25 -35.59 10.30
C SER A 374 1.28 -35.72 10.18
N LEU A 375 1.85 -35.17 9.10
CA LEU A 375 3.31 -35.17 8.90
C LEU A 375 4.03 -34.42 10.01
N VAL A 376 3.47 -33.27 10.41
CA VAL A 376 3.89 -32.51 11.59
C VAL A 376 2.64 -32.17 12.40
N PRO A 377 2.43 -32.78 13.58
CA PRO A 377 1.28 -32.49 14.43
C PRO A 377 1.26 -31.04 14.93
N ALA A 378 0.07 -30.47 15.13
CA ALA A 378 -0.15 -29.14 15.70
C ALA A 378 0.61 -28.92 17.03
N SER A 379 0.64 -29.91 17.94
CA SER A 379 1.39 -29.82 19.19
C SER A 379 2.90 -29.61 18.97
N LYS A 380 3.48 -30.26 17.96
CA LYS A 380 4.90 -30.12 17.62
C LYS A 380 5.24 -28.75 17.01
N ILE A 381 4.27 -28.07 16.42
CA ILE A 381 4.41 -26.70 15.91
C ILE A 381 4.27 -25.70 17.07
N SER A 382 3.26 -25.90 17.94
CA SER A 382 3.07 -25.14 19.18
C SER A 382 4.33 -25.13 20.04
N ASP A 383 4.89 -26.30 20.30
CA ASP A 383 5.99 -26.49 21.26
C ASP A 383 7.37 -26.22 20.65
N MET A 384 7.40 -25.62 19.45
CA MET A 384 8.62 -25.34 18.72
C MET A 384 9.47 -24.30 19.46
N PRO A 385 10.75 -24.61 19.78
CA PRO A 385 11.61 -23.66 20.48
C PRO A 385 12.11 -22.55 19.54
N THR A 386 12.51 -21.42 20.12
CA THR A 386 13.07 -20.29 19.36
C THR A 386 14.25 -20.74 18.49
N GLY A 387 14.26 -20.24 17.25
CA GLY A 387 15.26 -20.61 16.26
C GLY A 387 14.94 -21.90 15.50
N TRP A 388 13.78 -22.51 15.71
CA TRP A 388 13.22 -23.49 14.78
C TRP A 388 12.17 -22.84 13.89
N ILE A 389 12.05 -23.36 12.68
CA ILE A 389 11.06 -22.93 11.69
C ILE A 389 10.50 -24.15 10.97
N CYS A 390 9.30 -24.00 10.44
CA CYS A 390 8.63 -25.01 9.65
C CYS A 390 7.84 -24.37 8.50
N GLY A 391 7.50 -25.16 7.50
CA GLY A 391 6.58 -24.74 6.44
C GLY A 391 6.85 -25.46 5.13
N GLN A 392 6.59 -24.75 4.04
CA GLN A 392 6.67 -25.30 2.69
C GLN A 392 7.22 -24.24 1.73
N THR A 393 8.11 -24.66 0.82
CA THR A 393 8.49 -23.84 -0.33
C THR A 393 7.68 -24.21 -1.57
N ALA A 394 7.39 -23.22 -2.41
CA ALA A 394 6.82 -23.43 -3.72
C ALA A 394 7.80 -24.26 -4.56
N ARG A 395 7.27 -25.17 -5.37
CA ARG A 395 8.09 -25.99 -6.27
C ARG A 395 8.24 -25.27 -7.60
N ASP A 396 9.48 -25.20 -8.09
CA ASP A 396 9.74 -24.81 -9.46
C ASP A 396 9.52 -25.99 -10.41
N PHE A 397 9.34 -25.66 -11.68
CA PHE A 397 9.21 -26.67 -12.74
C PHE A 397 10.51 -27.48 -12.82
N VAL A 398 10.40 -28.78 -12.63
CA VAL A 398 11.47 -29.75 -12.89
C VAL A 398 11.07 -30.54 -14.12
N GLN A 399 11.92 -30.52 -15.16
CA GLN A 399 11.67 -31.34 -16.35
C GLN A 399 11.68 -32.82 -15.95
N THR A 400 10.58 -33.52 -16.23
CA THR A 400 10.43 -34.94 -15.98
C THR A 400 11.52 -35.72 -16.74
N LYS A 401 12.44 -36.33 -15.99
CA LYS A 401 13.47 -37.22 -16.56
C LYS A 401 12.90 -38.64 -16.64
N THR A 402 12.69 -39.13 -17.86
CA THR A 402 12.32 -40.53 -18.10
C THR A 402 13.56 -41.36 -18.41
N GLY A 403 13.59 -42.60 -17.92
CA GLY A 403 14.62 -43.59 -18.27
C GLY A 403 14.43 -44.15 -19.68
N SER A 404 15.34 -45.03 -20.09
CA SER A 404 15.22 -45.74 -21.36
C SER A 404 13.91 -46.54 -21.40
N GLY A 405 13.06 -46.30 -22.41
CA GLY A 405 11.72 -46.89 -22.51
C GLY A 405 10.60 -46.12 -21.81
N GLY A 406 10.83 -44.89 -21.33
CA GLY A 406 9.77 -44.04 -20.76
C GLY A 406 9.40 -44.36 -19.31
N SER A 407 10.13 -45.25 -18.65
CA SER A 407 9.91 -45.59 -17.23
C SER A 407 10.45 -44.49 -16.31
N MET A 408 9.76 -44.24 -15.21
CA MET A 408 10.14 -43.23 -14.22
C MET A 408 9.88 -43.77 -12.81
N ASN A 409 10.87 -43.67 -11.92
CA ASN A 409 10.66 -43.94 -10.51
C ASN A 409 10.09 -42.69 -9.82
N ILE A 410 8.79 -42.71 -9.53
CA ILE A 410 8.07 -41.60 -8.89
C ILE A 410 8.63 -41.31 -7.49
N GLN A 411 9.13 -42.31 -6.75
CA GLN A 411 9.59 -42.11 -5.37
C GLN A 411 10.99 -41.49 -5.28
N GLU A 412 11.84 -41.72 -6.30
CA GLU A 412 13.23 -41.24 -6.33
C GLU A 412 13.40 -39.97 -7.18
N SER A 413 12.42 -39.65 -8.01
CA SER A 413 12.49 -38.46 -8.86
C SER A 413 12.43 -37.19 -8.01
N GLU A 414 13.32 -36.25 -8.34
CA GLU A 414 13.38 -34.93 -7.70
C GLU A 414 12.07 -34.15 -7.82
N GLU A 415 11.26 -34.44 -8.85
CA GLU A 415 9.93 -33.86 -9.06
C GLU A 415 8.97 -34.16 -7.89
N PHE A 416 9.17 -35.28 -7.19
CA PHE A 416 8.30 -35.76 -6.11
C PHE A 416 8.89 -35.58 -4.71
N LYS A 417 10.13 -35.08 -4.57
CA LYS A 417 10.71 -34.74 -3.26
C LYS A 417 9.83 -33.71 -2.55
N THR A 418 9.64 -33.89 -1.24
CA THR A 418 8.84 -32.98 -0.43
C THR A 418 9.52 -31.62 -0.33
N SER A 419 8.76 -30.54 -0.54
CA SER A 419 9.21 -29.15 -0.33
C SER A 419 8.90 -28.63 1.08
N LYS A 420 8.46 -29.53 1.97
CA LYS A 420 8.08 -29.25 3.35
C LYS A 420 9.30 -29.39 4.25
N PHE A 421 9.46 -28.48 5.21
CA PHE A 421 10.59 -28.48 6.12
C PHE A 421 10.13 -28.26 7.58
N TYR A 422 10.89 -28.84 8.50
CA TYR A 422 10.82 -28.60 9.93
C TYR A 422 12.28 -28.66 10.43
N CYS A 423 12.91 -27.52 10.64
CA CYS A 423 14.35 -27.45 10.86
C CYS A 423 14.75 -26.35 11.86
N LYS A 424 15.94 -26.51 12.40
CA LYS A 424 16.60 -25.48 13.22
C LYS A 424 17.36 -24.53 12.30
N THR A 425 17.25 -23.23 12.58
CA THR A 425 18.05 -22.19 11.96
C THR A 425 19.53 -22.34 12.34
N ASP A 426 20.41 -22.10 11.38
CA ASP A 426 21.86 -22.12 11.54
C ASP A 426 22.42 -20.72 11.32
N PHE A 427 22.22 -19.85 12.31
CA PHE A 427 22.66 -18.46 12.24
C PHE A 427 24.11 -18.31 12.74
N ASP A 428 24.99 -17.76 11.91
CA ASP A 428 26.32 -17.32 12.36
C ASP A 428 26.19 -16.03 13.18
N MET A 429 26.02 -16.19 14.49
CA MET A 429 25.89 -15.08 15.43
C MET A 429 27.15 -14.20 15.51
N LYS A 430 28.34 -14.70 15.12
CA LYS A 430 29.56 -13.88 15.07
C LYS A 430 29.53 -12.96 13.86
N GLU A 431 29.14 -13.48 12.70
CA GLU A 431 28.98 -12.69 11.48
C GLU A 431 27.87 -11.64 11.65
N ILE A 432 26.73 -12.01 12.24
CA ILE A 432 25.63 -11.08 12.52
C ILE A 432 26.09 -9.94 13.42
N LYS A 433 26.78 -10.23 14.54
CA LYS A 433 27.29 -9.18 15.43
C LYS A 433 28.30 -8.26 14.74
N LYS A 434 29.15 -8.81 13.87
CA LYS A 434 30.11 -8.02 13.08
C LYS A 434 29.38 -7.12 12.07
N GLU A 435 28.31 -7.63 11.47
CA GLU A 435 27.43 -6.86 10.60
C GLU A 435 26.74 -5.72 11.37
N GLU A 436 26.15 -6.01 12.53
CA GLU A 436 25.46 -5.04 13.38
C GLU A 436 26.39 -3.93 13.86
N ALA A 437 27.64 -4.26 14.21
CA ALA A 437 28.65 -3.28 14.57
C ALA A 437 29.03 -2.33 13.41
N SER A 438 28.72 -2.70 12.16
CA SER A 438 29.00 -1.92 10.96
C SER A 438 27.81 -1.08 10.49
N TYR A 439 26.70 -1.08 11.23
CA TYR A 439 25.53 -0.26 10.92
C TYR A 439 25.85 1.23 11.01
N VAL A 440 25.30 1.99 10.07
CA VAL A 440 25.47 3.44 9.98
C VAL A 440 24.15 4.14 10.22
N PRO A 441 24.14 5.36 10.81
CA PRO A 441 22.92 6.13 11.02
C PRO A 441 22.15 6.38 9.72
N LEU A 442 20.82 6.48 9.82
CA LEU A 442 19.96 6.83 8.70
C LEU A 442 20.26 8.25 8.21
N PRO A 443 20.12 8.51 6.90
CA PRO A 443 20.32 9.85 6.35
C PRO A 443 19.18 10.78 6.80
N LYS A 444 19.54 12.00 7.22
CA LYS A 444 18.58 13.11 7.34
C LYS A 444 18.40 13.77 5.97
N PHE A 445 17.16 14.00 5.57
CA PHE A 445 16.81 14.69 4.32
C PHE A 445 16.51 16.17 4.54
N TYR A 446 16.00 16.51 5.73
CA TYR A 446 15.74 17.87 6.15
C TYR A 446 16.48 18.15 7.45
N THR A 447 17.02 19.36 7.60
CA THR A 447 17.71 19.80 8.81
C THR A 447 17.01 21.05 9.33
N PHE A 448 16.53 20.98 10.57
CA PHE A 448 16.00 22.12 11.30
C PHE A 448 17.03 22.56 12.34
N LYS A 449 17.19 23.87 12.58
CA LYS A 449 18.20 24.35 13.55
C LYS A 449 17.82 24.00 14.98
N SER A 450 16.52 23.92 15.27
CA SER A 450 15.99 23.53 16.58
C SER A 450 14.61 22.88 16.44
N ARG A 451 14.15 22.25 17.53
CA ARG A 451 12.80 21.70 17.63
C ARG A 451 11.73 22.79 17.46
N ASP A 452 11.96 23.97 18.00
CA ASP A 452 11.03 25.11 17.90
C ASP A 452 10.95 25.66 16.47
N GLU A 453 12.09 25.74 15.76
CA GLU A 453 12.10 26.15 14.35
C GLU A 453 11.36 25.14 13.48
N ARG A 454 11.58 23.83 13.73
CA ARG A 454 10.81 22.76 13.08
C ARG A 454 9.31 22.98 13.26
N GLU A 455 8.86 23.12 14.50
CA GLU A 455 7.44 23.30 14.80
C GLU A 455 6.85 24.55 14.12
N ARG A 456 7.59 25.66 14.11
CA ARG A 456 7.18 26.89 13.45
C ARG A 456 7.04 26.72 11.93
N ILE A 457 7.99 26.04 11.28
CA ILE A 457 7.95 25.79 9.83
C ILE A 457 6.77 24.90 9.46
N LEU A 458 6.58 23.78 10.18
CA LEU A 458 5.48 22.86 9.93
C LEU A 458 4.12 23.53 10.18
N TYR A 459 4.01 24.33 11.25
CA TYR A 459 2.79 25.08 11.54
C TYR A 459 2.50 26.16 10.49
N LYS A 460 3.53 26.89 10.02
CA LYS A 460 3.36 27.87 8.95
C LYS A 460 2.84 27.20 7.67
N ASN A 461 3.40 26.05 7.29
CA ASN A 461 2.90 25.28 6.14
C ASN A 461 1.45 24.86 6.34
N PHE A 462 1.10 24.36 7.54
CA PHE A 462 -0.26 23.96 7.87
C PHE A 462 -1.27 25.12 7.72
N VAL A 463 -0.93 26.31 8.22
CA VAL A 463 -1.77 27.51 8.10
C VAL A 463 -1.88 27.96 6.64
N GLN A 464 -0.77 27.98 5.91
CA GLN A 464 -0.74 28.40 4.50
C GLN A 464 -1.68 27.56 3.63
N VAL A 465 -1.71 26.24 3.81
CA VAL A 465 -2.64 25.35 3.09
C VAL A 465 -4.09 25.77 3.33
N GLY A 466 -4.44 26.18 4.55
CA GLY A 466 -5.78 26.68 4.86
C GLY A 466 -6.10 28.01 4.20
N GLU A 467 -5.11 28.91 4.08
CA GLU A 467 -5.25 30.18 3.35
C GLU A 467 -5.41 29.94 1.85
N ASP A 468 -4.60 29.06 1.28
CA ASP A 468 -4.63 28.67 -0.14
C ASP A 468 -6.01 28.13 -0.55
N VAL A 469 -6.64 27.29 0.30
CA VAL A 469 -7.99 26.78 0.05
C VAL A 469 -9.03 27.91 0.07
N LYS A 470 -8.94 28.86 1.01
CA LYS A 470 -9.86 30.00 1.08
C LYS A 470 -9.72 30.91 -0.14
N GLU A 471 -8.49 31.17 -0.58
CA GLU A 471 -8.22 31.95 -1.79
C GLU A 471 -8.80 31.26 -3.03
N MET A 472 -8.62 29.93 -3.14
CA MET A 472 -9.19 29.13 -4.22
C MET A 472 -10.72 29.23 -4.24
N ILE A 473 -11.39 29.09 -3.08
CA ILE A 473 -12.85 29.19 -2.97
C ILE A 473 -13.32 30.58 -3.41
N GLN A 474 -12.66 31.64 -2.94
CA GLN A 474 -13.00 33.02 -3.34
C GLN A 474 -12.79 33.25 -4.83
N GLU A 475 -11.75 32.68 -5.43
CA GLU A 475 -11.51 32.72 -6.87
C GLU A 475 -12.67 32.06 -7.63
N ILE A 476 -13.11 30.87 -7.17
CA ILE A 476 -14.19 30.10 -7.79
C ILE A 476 -15.54 30.83 -7.70
N GLN A 477 -15.87 31.38 -6.52
CA GLN A 477 -17.14 32.06 -6.30
C GLN A 477 -17.29 33.31 -7.17
N LYS A 478 -16.19 33.99 -7.54
CA LYS A 478 -16.23 35.12 -8.49
C LYS A 478 -16.76 34.73 -9.87
N TYR A 479 -16.63 33.46 -10.29
CA TYR A 479 -17.17 33.00 -11.58
C TYR A 479 -18.69 32.73 -11.54
N LYS A 480 -19.25 32.45 -10.36
CA LYS A 480 -20.70 32.26 -10.15
C LYS A 480 -21.45 33.58 -9.89
N VAL A 481 -20.78 34.58 -9.30
CA VAL A 481 -21.36 35.91 -9.05
C VAL A 481 -21.26 36.76 -10.32
N LYS A 482 -22.17 36.52 -11.28
CA LYS A 482 -22.59 37.50 -12.28
C LYS A 482 -23.97 37.18 -12.83
#